data_AF-A0A7H9HQ41-F1
#
_entry.id   AF-A0A7H9HQ41-F1
#
_cell.length_a   1.000
_cell.length_b   1.000
_cell.length_c   1.000
_cell.angle_alpha   90.00
_cell.angle_beta   90.00
_cell.angle_gamma   90.00
#
_symmetry.space_group_name_H-M   'P 1'
#
loop_
_entity.id
_entity.type
_entity.pdbx_description
1 polymer ?
#
loop_
_entity_poly.entity_id
_entity_poly.type
_entity_poly.pdbx_seq_one_letter_code
_entity_poly.pdbx_strand_id
1 'polypeptide(L)'
;MFEQGTKILMADGQARPIQHITPNSMVLCADGTADRVTSISKDEQMTYQILQKTKHRANEGEAGRTDPLRKQIYHRLGFKCTVAHMLPLRTSAKPTLENSFKRNNYKVKWKTMEEQVTPDGRIINLPKTHHKDFPMTPEGEMLARAFMAQKEGQHGLYLEFSIQVRDLDLLEAHIRVNSFLRFGPILTGRGVLSEFLTGQKHLITPYVLDMAWLLGLWLGDGTTKEPEISVDSFDTELMKGLTERCRAWGLYPTYKDEQVPLRAKHTRLYFGEKADGNRRNRNLRKENPFWNVVLNLKFKRDLDGEKQVPSFMWSEDIQIREAFLAGLIDSDGYVVKRNEGPDAYKVSIQTIYPSIMNGIVHVSRSLGIATTVTTRSARTETIEGRKVNCHFTYDCHIAGRSPLQNVLSYCRSGHKRRPAPDKVKRDPIYFGFSEEKCGQQVVYGITTESGKNIVLENKLTVHACGEHCIKEQPKFTTTKSLKHCIACPRKGVRYFYKDWSGNHRICGRCYGRYKFSGYRCLNCKYVPEAREIKKAKLRGEELGVSPDGTTVSGLICGRCKGILKYDEIRGPRKGHSIIVS
;
A
#
# COMPACT_ATOMS: atom_id res chain seq x y z
N MET A 1 -6.49 15.63 -17.13
CA MET A 1 -7.75 14.86 -17.20
C MET A 1 -7.48 13.42 -16.78
N PHE A 2 -8.52 12.66 -16.46
CA PHE A 2 -8.44 11.26 -16.06
C PHE A 2 -9.10 10.35 -17.08
N GLU A 3 -8.63 9.11 -17.20
CA GLU A 3 -9.26 8.12 -18.09
C GLU A 3 -10.70 7.81 -17.66
N GLN A 4 -11.57 7.54 -18.64
CA GLN A 4 -12.93 7.06 -18.40
C GLN A 4 -12.94 5.89 -17.40
N GLY A 5 -13.93 5.89 -16.50
CA GLY A 5 -14.06 4.89 -15.44
C GLY A 5 -13.23 5.19 -14.19
N THR A 6 -12.35 6.19 -14.20
CA THR A 6 -11.70 6.67 -12.97
C THR A 6 -12.76 7.09 -11.97
N LYS A 7 -12.77 6.48 -10.78
CA LYS A 7 -13.78 6.76 -9.76
C LYS A 7 -13.30 7.84 -8.78
N ILE A 8 -14.15 8.84 -8.58
CA ILE A 8 -13.93 9.96 -7.68
C ILE A 8 -14.82 9.78 -6.46
N LEU A 9 -14.27 10.13 -5.28
CA LEU A 9 -15.02 10.11 -4.04
C LEU A 9 -15.83 11.40 -3.93
N MET A 10 -17.14 11.25 -3.84
CA MET A 10 -18.10 12.34 -3.71
C MET A 10 -18.20 12.78 -2.25
N ALA A 11 -18.73 13.98 -2.00
CA ALA A 11 -18.91 14.52 -0.65
C ALA A 11 -19.86 13.67 0.22
N ASP A 12 -20.80 12.96 -0.41
CA ASP A 12 -21.68 11.99 0.25
C ASP A 12 -20.98 10.64 0.59
N GLY A 13 -19.68 10.54 0.29
CA GLY A 13 -18.84 9.36 0.52
C GLY A 13 -19.06 8.21 -0.46
N GLN A 14 -19.88 8.38 -1.52
CA GLN A 14 -20.01 7.43 -2.61
C GLN A 14 -18.87 7.60 -3.63
N ALA A 15 -18.49 6.51 -4.29
CA ALA A 15 -17.54 6.57 -5.40
C ALA A 15 -18.31 6.58 -6.73
N ARG A 16 -18.12 7.62 -7.54
CA ARG A 16 -18.76 7.74 -8.86
C ARG A 16 -17.71 7.74 -9.97
N PRO A 17 -17.94 7.00 -11.08
CA PRO A 17 -17.12 7.13 -12.27
C PRO A 17 -17.13 8.58 -12.77
N ILE A 18 -15.97 9.08 -13.19
CA ILE A 18 -15.79 10.49 -13.60
C ILE A 18 -16.74 10.92 -14.71
N GLN A 19 -17.10 10.01 -15.62
CA GLN A 19 -18.01 10.29 -16.73
C GLN A 19 -19.48 10.47 -16.31
N HIS A 20 -19.85 10.09 -15.08
CA HIS A 20 -21.20 10.25 -14.54
C HIS A 20 -21.32 11.44 -13.57
N ILE A 21 -20.23 12.18 -13.38
CA ILE A 21 -20.26 13.42 -12.60
C ILE A 21 -20.83 14.51 -13.51
N THR A 22 -21.61 15.41 -12.94
CA THR A 22 -22.22 16.55 -13.64
C THR A 22 -21.85 17.86 -12.95
N PRO A 23 -21.95 19.02 -13.62
CA PRO A 23 -21.90 20.32 -12.95
C PRO A 23 -22.84 20.34 -11.73
N ASN A 24 -22.45 21.08 -10.69
CA ASN A 24 -23.08 21.12 -9.36
C ASN A 24 -22.96 19.84 -8.51
N SER A 25 -22.30 18.79 -8.99
CA SER A 25 -21.94 17.66 -8.12
C SER A 25 -20.97 18.11 -7.03
N MET A 26 -21.08 17.54 -5.83
CA MET A 26 -20.19 17.82 -4.70
C MET A 26 -19.14 16.71 -4.56
N VAL A 27 -17.87 17.04 -4.80
CA VAL A 27 -16.73 16.11 -4.66
C VAL A 27 -16.06 16.26 -3.30
N LEU A 28 -15.43 15.20 -2.79
CA LEU A 28 -14.67 15.25 -1.55
C LEU A 28 -13.26 15.76 -1.80
N CYS A 29 -12.86 16.78 -1.04
CA CYS A 29 -11.51 17.33 -1.02
C CYS A 29 -10.62 16.62 0.00
N ALA A 30 -9.31 16.73 -0.22
CA ALA A 30 -8.29 16.08 0.60
C ALA A 30 -8.23 16.59 2.05
N ASP A 31 -8.79 17.77 2.32
CA ASP A 31 -8.95 18.36 3.65
C ASP A 31 -10.24 17.89 4.36
N GLY A 32 -11.06 17.06 3.70
CA GLY A 32 -12.35 16.58 4.20
C GLY A 32 -13.53 17.48 3.87
N THR A 33 -13.31 18.65 3.25
CA THR A 33 -14.39 19.55 2.82
C THR A 33 -15.02 19.07 1.50
N ALA A 34 -16.22 19.56 1.20
CA ALA A 34 -16.84 19.37 -0.10
C ALA A 34 -16.48 20.54 -1.03
N ASP A 35 -16.34 20.27 -2.33
CA ASP A 35 -16.16 21.31 -3.36
C ASP A 35 -17.11 21.05 -4.52
N ARG A 36 -17.60 22.14 -5.12
CA ARG A 36 -18.62 22.10 -6.16
C ARG A 36 -17.95 21.98 -7.53
N VAL A 37 -18.42 21.05 -8.34
CA VAL A 37 -17.98 20.91 -9.74
C VAL A 37 -18.61 22.03 -10.57
N THR A 38 -17.76 22.87 -11.17
CA THR A 38 -18.19 24.00 -12.02
C THR A 38 -18.31 23.61 -13.49
N SER A 39 -17.35 22.83 -13.98
CA SER A 39 -17.34 22.38 -15.38
C SER A 39 -16.72 21.00 -15.54
N ILE A 40 -17.13 20.33 -16.62
CA ILE A 40 -16.63 19.03 -17.01
C ILE A 40 -16.18 19.09 -18.46
N SER A 41 -14.96 18.67 -18.72
CA SER A 41 -14.41 18.54 -20.07
C SER A 41 -14.29 17.08 -20.45
N LYS A 42 -14.45 16.79 -21.75
CA LYS A 42 -14.25 15.49 -22.36
C LYS A 42 -13.37 15.66 -23.58
N ASP A 43 -12.41 14.76 -23.75
CA ASP A 43 -11.51 14.75 -24.91
C ASP A 43 -10.97 13.33 -25.15
N GLU A 44 -10.21 13.15 -26.22
CA GLU A 44 -9.41 11.96 -26.48
C GLU A 44 -7.92 12.33 -26.49
N GLN A 45 -7.20 11.88 -25.47
CA GLN A 45 -5.81 12.28 -25.23
C GLN A 45 -4.91 11.09 -24.91
N MET A 46 -3.61 11.28 -25.07
CA MET A 46 -2.61 10.32 -24.64
C MET A 46 -2.57 10.22 -23.11
N THR A 47 -2.79 9.01 -22.58
CA THR A 47 -2.78 8.78 -21.13
C THR A 47 -1.49 8.13 -20.64
N TYR A 48 -1.21 8.41 -19.38
CA TYR A 48 -0.09 7.88 -18.61
C TYR A 48 -0.63 7.23 -17.35
N GLN A 49 -0.16 6.03 -17.06
CA GLN A 49 -0.46 5.32 -15.82
C GLN A 49 0.54 5.74 -14.74
N ILE A 50 0.03 6.33 -13.67
CA ILE A 50 0.79 6.66 -12.47
C ILE A 50 0.57 5.52 -11.47
N LEU A 51 1.62 4.78 -11.14
CA LEU A 51 1.55 3.60 -10.27
C LEU A 51 2.54 3.68 -9.12
N GLN A 52 2.09 3.29 -7.93
CA GLN A 52 2.91 3.08 -6.76
C GLN A 52 4.06 2.09 -7.05
N LYS A 53 5.28 2.45 -6.66
CA LYS A 53 6.42 1.53 -6.63
C LYS A 53 6.26 0.59 -5.44
N THR A 54 6.28 -0.71 -5.70
CA THR A 54 6.16 -1.73 -4.66
C THR A 54 7.46 -2.52 -4.51
N LYS A 55 7.65 -3.13 -3.34
CA LYS A 55 8.71 -4.14 -3.13
C LYS A 55 8.26 -5.54 -3.55
N HIS A 56 7.05 -5.67 -4.11
CA HIS A 56 6.45 -6.95 -4.48
C HIS A 56 7.31 -7.66 -5.52
N ARG A 57 7.41 -8.99 -5.41
CA ARG A 57 8.22 -9.86 -6.26
C ARG A 57 7.36 -10.78 -7.13
N ALA A 58 6.15 -10.32 -7.45
CA ALA A 58 5.18 -11.02 -8.29
C ALA A 58 5.80 -11.68 -9.53
N ASN A 59 6.73 -10.97 -10.18
CA ASN A 59 7.39 -11.40 -11.42
C ASN A 59 8.84 -11.92 -11.19
N GLU A 60 9.29 -12.03 -9.94
CA GLU A 60 10.64 -12.47 -9.58
C GLU A 60 10.58 -13.80 -8.80
N GLY A 61 11.43 -14.76 -9.19
CA GLY A 61 11.58 -16.05 -8.51
C GLY A 61 10.54 -17.11 -8.91
N GLU A 62 10.81 -18.35 -8.51
CA GLU A 62 10.07 -19.56 -8.91
C GLU A 62 8.56 -19.50 -8.62
N ALA A 63 8.16 -19.02 -7.44
CA ALA A 63 6.76 -19.08 -7.04
C ALA A 63 5.85 -18.13 -7.86
N GLY A 64 6.38 -17.02 -8.37
CA GLY A 64 5.66 -16.16 -9.33
C GLY A 64 5.69 -16.68 -10.76
N ARG A 65 6.56 -17.66 -11.08
CA ARG A 65 6.57 -18.37 -12.36
C ARG A 65 5.55 -19.49 -12.38
N THR A 66 5.42 -20.23 -11.28
CA THR A 66 4.56 -21.41 -11.17
C THR A 66 3.11 -21.06 -10.86
N ASP A 67 2.85 -19.96 -10.16
CA ASP A 67 1.50 -19.53 -9.78
C ASP A 67 1.17 -18.15 -10.39
N PRO A 68 0.36 -18.10 -11.47
CA PRO A 68 -0.07 -16.85 -12.09
C PRO A 68 -0.80 -15.90 -11.15
N LEU A 69 -1.54 -16.40 -10.16
CA LEU A 69 -2.29 -15.57 -9.21
C LEU A 69 -1.37 -14.71 -8.33
N ARG A 70 -0.11 -15.13 -8.16
CA ARG A 70 0.92 -14.37 -7.45
C ARG A 70 1.53 -13.22 -8.26
N LYS A 71 1.28 -13.17 -9.57
CA LYS A 71 1.74 -12.06 -10.43
C LYS A 71 0.93 -10.79 -10.21
N GLN A 72 -0.32 -10.92 -9.81
CA GLN A 72 -1.18 -9.78 -9.52
C GLN A 72 -0.74 -9.08 -8.22
N ILE A 73 -0.61 -7.75 -8.29
CA ILE A 73 -0.35 -6.91 -7.13
C ILE A 73 -1.68 -6.27 -6.72
N TYR A 74 -2.26 -6.78 -5.64
CA TYR A 74 -3.55 -6.33 -5.13
C TYR A 74 -3.44 -4.94 -4.48
N HIS A 75 -4.46 -4.11 -4.70
CA HIS A 75 -4.57 -2.72 -4.22
C HIS A 75 -3.34 -1.84 -4.40
N ARG A 76 -2.61 -2.04 -5.51
CA ARG A 76 -1.56 -1.11 -5.91
C ARG A 76 -2.19 0.27 -6.13
N LEU A 77 -1.70 1.28 -5.43
CA LEU A 77 -2.19 2.65 -5.61
C LEU A 77 -1.78 3.16 -6.99
N GLY A 78 -2.70 3.85 -7.66
CA GLY A 78 -2.43 4.48 -8.94
C GLY A 78 -3.68 5.02 -9.61
N PHE A 79 -3.48 5.72 -10.71
CA PHE A 79 -4.53 6.26 -11.57
C PHE A 79 -3.97 6.49 -12.97
N LYS A 80 -4.86 6.74 -13.93
CA LYS A 80 -4.49 7.06 -15.30
C LYS A 80 -4.93 8.48 -15.61
N CYS A 81 -4.01 9.28 -16.14
CA CYS A 81 -4.24 10.70 -16.41
C CYS A 81 -3.54 11.14 -17.69
N THR A 82 -3.96 12.29 -18.20
CA THR A 82 -3.29 12.94 -19.35
C THR A 82 -1.94 13.49 -18.96
N VAL A 83 -1.09 13.73 -19.96
CA VAL A 83 0.29 14.18 -19.74
C VAL A 83 0.41 15.58 -19.15
N ALA A 84 -0.63 16.40 -19.33
CA ALA A 84 -0.71 17.74 -18.75
C ALA A 84 -1.16 17.74 -17.28
N HIS A 85 -1.63 16.62 -16.76
CA HIS A 85 -2.19 16.58 -15.41
C HIS A 85 -1.15 16.92 -14.34
N MET A 86 -1.52 17.79 -13.40
CA MET A 86 -0.70 18.20 -12.27
C MET A 86 -0.66 17.13 -11.18
N LEU A 87 0.55 16.77 -10.74
CA LEU A 87 0.78 15.85 -9.62
C LEU A 87 1.15 16.64 -8.36
N PRO A 88 0.44 16.44 -7.23
CA PRO A 88 0.84 17.01 -5.95
C PRO A 88 1.96 16.16 -5.34
N LEU A 89 3.19 16.66 -5.37
CA LEU A 89 4.38 15.93 -4.95
C LEU A 89 4.98 16.51 -3.67
N ARG A 90 5.66 15.63 -2.93
CA ARG A 90 6.51 16.01 -1.80
C ARG A 90 7.86 15.36 -1.90
N THR A 91 8.92 16.11 -1.63
CA THR A 91 10.29 15.60 -1.52
C THR A 91 10.91 16.00 -0.19
N SER A 92 11.90 15.24 0.29
CA SER A 92 12.62 15.59 1.51
C SER A 92 13.51 16.82 1.26
N ALA A 93 13.34 17.85 2.09
CA ALA A 93 14.17 19.05 2.11
C ALA A 93 15.35 18.93 3.08
N LYS A 94 15.31 17.92 3.97
CA LYS A 94 16.30 17.71 5.02
C LYS A 94 17.73 17.82 4.47
N PRO A 95 18.51 18.80 4.91
CA PRO A 95 19.90 18.94 4.52
C PRO A 95 20.73 17.72 4.94
N THR A 96 21.76 17.39 4.18
CA THR A 96 22.64 16.25 4.45
C THR A 96 24.10 16.66 4.44
N LEU A 97 24.85 16.18 5.43
CA LEU A 97 26.30 16.29 5.51
C LEU A 97 26.94 15.04 4.91
N GLU A 98 27.83 15.22 3.94
CA GLU A 98 28.62 14.15 3.31
C GLU A 98 30.12 14.43 3.46
N ASN A 99 30.91 13.39 3.72
CA ASN A 99 32.36 13.51 3.80
C ASN A 99 32.96 13.26 2.41
N SER A 100 33.75 14.22 1.92
CA SER A 100 34.50 14.07 0.67
C SER A 100 35.99 13.94 0.96
N PHE A 101 36.40 12.76 1.44
CA PHE A 101 37.80 12.46 1.77
C PHE A 101 38.77 12.75 0.61
N LYS A 102 38.36 12.52 -0.64
CA LYS A 102 39.19 12.80 -1.83
C LYS A 102 39.52 14.30 -2.01
N ARG A 103 38.64 15.19 -1.56
CA ARG A 103 38.79 16.64 -1.68
C ARG A 103 39.06 17.33 -0.34
N ASN A 104 39.25 16.53 0.71
CA ASN A 104 39.44 16.97 2.09
C ASN A 104 38.42 18.01 2.60
N ASN A 105 37.15 17.85 2.22
CA ASN A 105 36.07 18.78 2.58
C ASN A 105 34.83 18.04 3.11
N TYR A 106 34.11 18.69 4.02
CA TYR A 106 32.71 18.40 4.33
C TYR A 106 31.80 19.06 3.29
N LYS A 107 30.80 18.32 2.79
CA LYS A 107 29.83 18.82 1.81
C LYS A 107 28.44 18.83 2.41
N VAL A 108 27.88 20.01 2.61
CA VAL A 108 26.47 20.16 2.99
C VAL A 108 25.63 20.29 1.73
N LYS A 109 24.65 19.41 1.54
CA LYS A 109 23.66 19.50 0.46
C LYS A 109 22.30 19.90 1.02
N TRP A 110 21.61 20.80 0.34
CA TRP A 110 20.23 21.19 0.67
C TRP A 110 19.41 21.33 -0.61
N LYS A 111 18.10 21.45 -0.47
CA LYS A 111 17.19 21.67 -1.59
C LYS A 111 16.43 22.96 -1.41
N THR A 112 16.22 23.69 -2.50
CA THR A 112 15.36 24.87 -2.54
C THR A 112 14.48 24.83 -3.79
N MET A 113 13.39 25.58 -3.79
CA MET A 113 12.56 25.77 -4.98
C MET A 113 13.18 26.84 -5.86
N GLU A 114 13.28 26.57 -7.16
CA GLU A 114 13.81 27.51 -8.15
C GLU A 114 12.96 27.50 -9.42
N GLU A 115 12.89 28.66 -10.06
CA GLU A 115 12.28 28.81 -11.38
C GLU A 115 13.13 28.11 -12.44
N GLN A 116 12.45 27.38 -13.33
CA GLN A 116 13.05 26.74 -14.47
C GLN A 116 12.23 27.03 -15.72
N VAL A 117 12.90 27.55 -16.75
CA VAL A 117 12.33 27.68 -18.09
C VAL A 117 12.28 26.30 -18.74
N THR A 118 11.08 25.91 -19.16
CA THR A 118 10.80 24.67 -19.89
C THR A 118 11.16 24.82 -21.37
N PRO A 119 11.35 23.71 -22.11
CA PRO A 119 11.63 23.77 -23.55
C PRO A 119 10.57 24.51 -24.38
N ASP A 120 9.33 24.58 -23.88
CA ASP A 120 8.22 25.31 -24.48
C ASP A 120 8.03 26.73 -23.92
N GLY A 121 9.02 27.27 -23.21
CA GLY A 121 9.05 28.65 -22.74
C GLY A 121 8.24 28.95 -21.48
N ARG A 122 7.52 27.97 -20.91
CA ARG A 122 6.85 28.14 -19.61
C ARG A 122 7.89 28.23 -18.49
N ILE A 123 7.59 29.00 -17.46
CA ILE A 123 8.36 29.05 -16.22
C ILE A 123 7.66 28.15 -15.20
N ILE A 124 8.38 27.17 -14.65
CA ILE A 124 7.87 26.26 -13.61
C ILE A 124 8.79 26.27 -12.38
N ASN A 125 8.22 26.10 -11.19
CA ASN A 125 8.97 26.03 -9.95
C ASN A 125 9.30 24.58 -9.59
N LEU A 126 10.58 24.24 -9.56
CA LEU A 126 11.07 22.90 -9.27
C LEU A 126 12.07 22.89 -8.11
N PRO A 127 12.08 21.83 -7.29
CA PRO A 127 13.15 21.61 -6.33
C PRO A 127 14.49 21.37 -7.06
N LYS A 128 15.53 22.07 -6.62
CA LYS A 128 16.93 21.92 -7.07
C LYS A 128 17.85 21.64 -5.90
N THR A 129 18.92 20.90 -6.16
CA THR A 129 19.91 20.58 -5.12
C THR A 129 21.13 21.44 -5.22
N HIS A 130 21.45 22.06 -4.09
CA HIS A 130 22.64 22.89 -3.92
C HIS A 130 23.60 22.20 -2.97
N HIS A 131 24.85 22.65 -3.02
CA HIS A 131 25.85 22.23 -2.07
C HIS A 131 26.80 23.36 -1.73
N LYS A 132 27.38 23.26 -0.52
CA LYS A 132 28.43 24.14 -0.03
C LYS A 132 29.46 23.27 0.65
N ASP A 133 30.71 23.51 0.30
CA ASP A 133 31.84 22.77 0.84
C ASP A 133 32.46 23.57 2.00
N PHE A 134 32.92 22.84 3.01
CA PHE A 134 33.61 23.34 4.19
C PHE A 134 34.90 22.52 4.37
N PRO A 135 35.99 23.12 4.87
CA PRO A 135 37.24 22.40 5.07
C PRO A 135 37.05 21.28 6.11
N MET A 136 37.76 20.16 5.94
CA MET A 136 37.65 19.01 6.85
C MET A 136 38.49 19.21 8.13
N THR A 137 38.22 20.30 8.86
CA THR A 137 38.79 20.62 10.18
C THR A 137 37.69 20.60 11.24
N PRO A 138 38.02 20.56 12.55
CA PRO A 138 37.02 20.66 13.61
C PRO A 138 36.12 21.90 13.49
N GLU A 139 36.70 23.06 13.12
CA GLU A 139 35.95 24.30 12.90
C GLU A 139 35.05 24.19 11.67
N GLY A 140 35.56 23.60 10.58
CA GLY A 140 34.80 23.38 9.37
C GLY A 140 33.62 22.43 9.57
N GLU A 141 33.76 21.42 10.42
CA GLU A 141 32.65 20.55 10.82
C GLU A 141 31.57 21.32 11.58
N MET A 142 31.98 22.14 12.55
CA MET A 142 31.08 22.99 13.33
C MET A 142 30.30 23.96 12.42
N LEU A 143 30.99 24.64 11.50
CA LEU A 143 30.37 25.53 10.51
C LEU A 143 29.43 24.79 9.57
N ALA A 144 29.81 23.59 9.12
CA ALA A 144 28.95 22.77 8.27
C ALA A 144 27.66 22.36 9.00
N ARG A 145 27.76 21.98 10.28
CA ARG A 145 26.59 21.62 11.10
C ARG A 145 25.71 22.83 11.41
N ALA A 146 26.30 24.00 11.70
CA ALA A 146 25.55 25.24 11.90
C ALA A 146 24.79 25.66 10.63
N PHE A 147 25.46 25.59 9.47
CA PHE A 147 24.83 25.89 8.17
C PHE A 147 23.72 24.89 7.83
N MET A 148 23.92 23.60 8.15
CA MET A 148 22.90 22.56 7.98
C MET A 148 21.65 22.86 8.83
N ALA A 149 21.82 23.22 10.10
CA ALA A 149 20.73 23.59 11.00
C ALA A 149 20.00 24.87 10.54
N GLN A 150 20.75 25.88 10.08
CA GLN A 150 20.19 27.09 9.48
C GLN A 150 19.28 26.76 8.28
N LYS A 151 19.74 25.89 7.37
CA LYS A 151 18.94 25.49 6.20
C LYS A 151 17.74 24.63 6.56
N GLU A 152 17.85 23.77 7.57
CA GLU A 152 16.72 23.00 8.10
C GLU A 152 15.66 23.91 8.72
N GLY A 153 16.06 24.98 9.43
CA GLY A 153 15.15 26.00 9.96
C GLY A 153 14.48 26.83 8.86
N GLN A 154 15.22 27.19 7.80
CA GLN A 154 14.70 28.02 6.71
C GLN A 154 13.69 27.31 5.80
N HIS A 155 13.96 26.05 5.44
CA HIS A 155 13.17 25.32 4.43
C HIS A 155 12.31 24.20 5.02
N GLY A 156 12.46 23.91 6.31
CA GLY A 156 11.78 22.81 6.97
C GLY A 156 12.28 21.43 6.51
N LEU A 157 11.49 20.41 6.81
CA LEU A 157 11.86 19.01 6.55
C LEU A 157 11.51 18.52 5.13
N TYR A 158 10.57 19.20 4.47
CA TYR A 158 9.98 18.76 3.21
C TYR A 158 9.59 19.95 2.32
N LEU A 159 9.74 19.76 1.01
CA LEU A 159 9.22 20.68 -0.01
C LEU A 159 7.97 20.04 -0.62
N GLU A 160 6.87 20.77 -0.63
CA GLU A 160 5.65 20.43 -1.38
C GLU A 160 5.64 21.24 -2.67
N PHE A 161 5.38 20.60 -3.79
CA PHE A 161 5.37 21.23 -5.11
C PHE A 161 4.46 20.48 -6.06
N SER A 162 4.03 21.16 -7.11
CA SER A 162 3.13 20.60 -8.12
C SER A 162 3.82 20.62 -9.47
N ILE A 163 3.71 19.53 -10.23
CA ILE A 163 4.36 19.39 -11.54
C ILE A 163 3.49 18.61 -12.51
N GLN A 164 3.48 18.98 -13.79
CA GLN A 164 2.78 18.20 -14.82
C GLN A 164 3.51 16.89 -15.10
N VAL A 165 2.77 15.85 -15.54
CA VAL A 165 3.38 14.56 -15.93
C VAL A 165 4.41 14.73 -17.05
N ARG A 166 4.22 15.68 -17.98
CA ARG A 166 5.20 15.99 -19.05
C ARG A 166 6.53 16.54 -18.53
N ASP A 167 6.51 17.21 -17.38
CA ASP A 167 7.67 17.92 -16.83
C ASP A 167 8.48 17.06 -15.83
N LEU A 168 8.01 15.85 -15.50
CA LEU A 168 8.68 14.95 -14.56
C LEU A 168 10.15 14.65 -14.90
N ASP A 169 10.50 14.65 -16.19
CA ASP A 169 11.86 14.37 -16.65
C ASP A 169 12.82 15.57 -16.44
N LEU A 170 12.29 16.76 -16.13
CA LEU A 170 13.09 17.94 -15.76
C LEU A 170 13.63 17.87 -14.32
N LEU A 171 13.05 16.98 -13.49
CA LEU A 171 13.54 16.75 -12.13
C LEU A 171 14.89 16.04 -12.16
N GLU A 172 15.82 16.49 -11.31
CA GLU A 172 17.06 15.78 -11.08
C GLU A 172 16.78 14.34 -10.62
N ALA A 173 17.56 13.37 -11.10
CA ALA A 173 17.29 11.95 -10.87
C ALA A 173 17.11 11.58 -9.38
N HIS A 174 17.88 12.21 -8.49
CA HIS A 174 17.78 11.95 -7.06
C HIS A 174 16.52 12.56 -6.43
N ILE A 175 16.01 13.69 -6.95
CA ILE A 175 14.76 14.30 -6.53
C ILE A 175 13.59 13.49 -7.07
N ARG A 176 13.63 13.11 -8.36
CA ARG A 176 12.61 12.28 -9.02
C ARG A 176 12.36 10.96 -8.27
N VAL A 177 13.41 10.33 -7.73
CA VAL A 177 13.32 9.07 -6.97
C VAL A 177 12.82 9.28 -5.54
N ASN A 178 13.06 10.45 -4.95
CA ASN A 178 12.63 10.82 -3.59
C ASN A 178 11.44 11.79 -3.59
N SER A 179 10.70 11.87 -4.69
CA SER A 179 9.43 12.58 -4.78
C SER A 179 8.29 11.57 -4.65
N PHE A 180 7.35 11.89 -3.78
CA PHE A 180 6.28 10.99 -3.35
C PHE A 180 4.93 11.60 -3.64
N LEU A 181 4.00 10.75 -4.09
CA LEU A 181 2.56 11.03 -4.06
C LEU A 181 2.02 10.67 -2.67
N ARG A 182 0.76 11.02 -2.41
CA ARG A 182 0.09 10.69 -1.16
C ARG A 182 -1.33 10.18 -1.36
N PHE A 183 -1.79 9.39 -0.41
CA PHE A 183 -3.21 9.21 -0.15
C PHE A 183 -3.55 9.81 1.22
N GLY A 184 -4.76 10.34 1.35
CA GLY A 184 -5.26 10.94 2.58
C GLY A 184 -6.22 10.03 3.34
N PRO A 185 -6.35 10.19 4.68
CA PRO A 185 -7.48 9.63 5.42
C PRO A 185 -8.80 10.26 4.94
N ILE A 186 -9.91 9.55 5.15
CA ILE A 186 -11.26 10.11 5.05
C ILE A 186 -11.66 10.57 6.44
N LEU A 187 -11.74 11.89 6.62
CA LEU A 187 -11.95 12.52 7.93
C LEU A 187 -13.43 12.67 8.28
N THR A 188 -14.31 12.67 7.29
CA THR A 188 -15.76 12.70 7.47
C THR A 188 -16.33 11.28 7.56
N GLY A 189 -17.47 11.15 8.26
CA GLY A 189 -18.26 9.92 8.32
C GLY A 189 -19.59 10.10 7.57
N ARG A 190 -20.28 8.99 7.29
CA ARG A 190 -21.62 8.99 6.68
C ARG A 190 -22.74 8.69 7.68
N GLY A 191 -22.42 8.09 8.81
CA GLY A 191 -23.38 7.71 9.83
C GLY A 191 -24.37 6.63 9.39
N VAL A 192 -24.01 5.76 8.43
CA VAL A 192 -24.95 4.74 7.90
C VAL A 192 -25.25 3.69 8.96
N LEU A 193 -24.23 3.21 9.66
CA LEU A 193 -24.44 2.23 10.74
C LEU A 193 -25.19 2.85 11.93
N SER A 194 -24.83 4.07 12.32
CA SER A 194 -25.51 4.77 13.43
C SER A 194 -26.97 5.07 13.07
N GLU A 195 -27.26 5.53 11.85
CA GLU A 195 -28.61 5.74 11.36
C GLU A 195 -29.42 4.43 11.34
N PHE A 196 -28.85 3.35 10.82
CA PHE A 196 -29.53 2.06 10.78
C PHE A 196 -29.90 1.54 12.17
N LEU A 197 -29.03 1.73 13.16
CA LEU A 197 -29.21 1.21 14.51
C LEU A 197 -30.04 2.12 15.42
N THR A 198 -30.00 3.43 15.19
CA THR A 198 -30.55 4.42 16.13
C THR A 198 -31.59 5.36 15.51
N GLY A 199 -31.76 5.33 14.18
CA GLY A 199 -32.54 6.31 13.44
C GLY A 199 -31.85 7.68 13.27
N GLN A 200 -30.63 7.87 13.81
CA GLN A 200 -29.90 9.13 13.76
C GLN A 200 -28.49 8.96 13.19
N LYS A 201 -28.15 9.75 12.17
CA LYS A 201 -26.79 9.80 11.63
C LYS A 201 -25.81 10.38 12.65
N HIS A 202 -24.61 9.81 12.70
CA HIS A 202 -23.50 10.25 13.55
C HIS A 202 -23.75 10.13 15.07
N LEU A 203 -24.84 9.49 15.49
CA LEU A 203 -25.06 9.15 16.90
C LEU A 203 -24.21 7.92 17.27
N ILE A 204 -22.96 8.18 17.67
CA ILE A 204 -21.98 7.13 18.02
C ILE A 204 -22.11 6.80 19.51
N THR A 205 -22.91 5.80 19.84
CA THR A 205 -23.01 5.26 21.21
C THR A 205 -22.07 4.06 21.40
N PRO A 206 -21.73 3.68 22.64
CA PRO A 206 -21.00 2.43 22.92
C PRO A 206 -21.64 1.21 22.26
N TYR A 207 -22.97 1.16 22.17
CA TYR A 207 -23.70 0.06 21.53
C TYR A 207 -23.47 -0.02 20.02
N VAL A 208 -23.42 1.13 19.33
CA VAL A 208 -23.07 1.19 17.90
C VAL A 208 -21.64 0.70 17.66
N LEU A 209 -20.70 1.08 18.54
CA LEU A 209 -19.32 0.63 18.48
C LEU A 209 -19.20 -0.88 18.76
N ASP A 210 -19.98 -1.40 19.70
CA ASP A 210 -20.03 -2.83 19.99
C ASP A 210 -20.60 -3.63 18.81
N MET A 211 -21.65 -3.13 18.14
CA MET A 211 -22.16 -3.75 16.91
C MET A 211 -21.11 -3.71 15.78
N ALA A 212 -20.42 -2.59 15.61
CA ALA A 212 -19.33 -2.48 14.63
C ALA A 212 -18.22 -3.50 14.88
N TRP A 213 -17.81 -3.65 16.14
CA TRP A 213 -16.84 -4.67 16.56
C TRP A 213 -17.34 -6.10 16.32
N LEU A 214 -18.60 -6.41 16.65
CA LEU A 214 -19.22 -7.72 16.38
C LEU A 214 -19.23 -8.07 14.89
N LEU A 215 -19.53 -7.09 14.02
CA LEU A 215 -19.48 -7.27 12.57
C LEU A 215 -18.05 -7.59 12.09
N GLY A 216 -17.06 -6.87 12.60
CA GLY A 216 -15.65 -7.15 12.32
C GLY A 216 -15.25 -8.57 12.72
N LEU A 217 -15.61 -8.97 13.94
CA LEU A 217 -15.29 -10.28 14.50
C LEU A 217 -15.95 -11.41 13.69
N TRP A 218 -17.23 -11.28 13.33
CA TRP A 218 -17.94 -12.26 12.50
C TRP A 218 -17.37 -12.36 11.08
N LEU A 219 -16.88 -11.26 10.50
CA LEU A 219 -16.29 -11.33 9.17
C LEU A 219 -15.03 -12.20 9.12
N GLY A 220 -14.25 -12.26 10.19
CA GLY A 220 -13.17 -13.22 10.31
C GLY A 220 -13.68 -14.62 10.62
N ASP A 221 -14.12 -14.84 11.86
CA ASP A 221 -14.38 -16.18 12.41
C ASP A 221 -15.86 -16.61 12.43
N GLY A 222 -16.74 -15.82 11.82
CA GLY A 222 -18.16 -16.15 11.71
C GLY A 222 -18.50 -17.18 10.63
N THR A 223 -19.70 -17.75 10.70
CA THR A 223 -20.27 -18.58 9.61
C THR A 223 -21.28 -17.78 8.79
N THR A 224 -21.36 -18.05 7.49
CA THR A 224 -22.35 -17.42 6.59
C THR A 224 -23.76 -17.99 6.76
N LYS A 225 -23.89 -19.11 7.48
CA LYS A 225 -25.17 -19.80 7.67
C LYS A 225 -26.01 -19.16 8.76
N GLU A 226 -25.40 -18.73 9.86
CA GLU A 226 -26.08 -18.31 11.08
C GLU A 226 -25.26 -17.31 11.88
N PRO A 227 -25.88 -16.55 12.82
CA PRO A 227 -25.16 -15.63 13.69
C PRO A 227 -24.36 -16.42 14.74
N GLU A 228 -23.24 -16.96 14.29
CA GLU A 228 -22.30 -17.76 15.07
C GLU A 228 -20.87 -17.31 14.72
N ILE A 229 -20.02 -17.30 15.76
CA ILE A 229 -18.62 -16.87 15.71
C ILE A 229 -17.77 -17.94 16.40
N SER A 230 -16.69 -18.37 15.76
CA SER A 230 -15.67 -19.23 16.38
C SER A 230 -14.73 -18.40 17.26
N VAL A 231 -14.45 -18.87 18.47
CA VAL A 231 -13.54 -18.20 19.41
C VAL A 231 -12.57 -19.21 20.01
N ASP A 232 -11.29 -18.83 20.16
CA ASP A 232 -10.29 -19.66 20.82
C ASP A 232 -10.63 -19.81 22.32
N SER A 233 -10.73 -21.04 22.80
CA SER A 233 -11.01 -21.36 24.20
C SER A 233 -9.98 -20.81 25.17
N PHE A 234 -8.74 -20.56 24.71
CA PHE A 234 -7.68 -19.95 25.52
C PHE A 234 -7.76 -18.43 25.58
N ASP A 235 -8.51 -17.78 24.69
CA ASP A 235 -8.71 -16.33 24.71
C ASP A 235 -9.95 -15.98 25.57
N THR A 236 -9.81 -16.18 26.87
CA THR A 236 -10.88 -15.91 27.85
C THR A 236 -11.31 -14.45 27.87
N GLU A 237 -10.37 -13.52 27.61
CA GLU A 237 -10.65 -12.08 27.50
C GLU A 237 -11.51 -11.76 26.27
N LEU A 238 -11.26 -12.41 25.12
CA LEU A 238 -12.12 -12.27 23.95
C LEU A 238 -13.53 -12.80 24.22
N MET A 239 -13.67 -13.97 24.85
CA MET A 239 -14.98 -14.52 25.22
C MET A 239 -15.76 -13.64 26.20
N LYS A 240 -15.06 -13.07 27.21
CA LYS A 240 -15.65 -12.11 28.13
C LYS A 240 -16.10 -10.84 27.39
N GLY A 241 -15.22 -10.28 26.56
CA GLY A 241 -15.51 -9.11 25.75
C GLY A 241 -16.67 -9.32 24.77
N LEU A 242 -16.80 -10.51 24.18
CA LEU A 242 -17.94 -10.90 23.35
C LEU A 242 -19.24 -10.92 24.16
N THR A 243 -19.21 -11.54 25.34
CA THR A 243 -20.38 -11.66 26.23
C THR A 243 -20.89 -10.30 26.71
N GLU A 244 -20.00 -9.41 27.12
CA GLU A 244 -20.33 -8.06 27.58
C GLU A 244 -21.04 -7.25 26.48
N ARG A 245 -20.52 -7.31 25.25
CA ARG A 245 -21.01 -6.54 24.08
C ARG A 245 -22.33 -7.06 23.56
N CYS A 246 -22.47 -8.37 23.52
CA CYS A 246 -23.71 -9.01 23.09
C CYS A 246 -24.86 -8.70 24.07
N ARG A 247 -24.60 -8.63 25.38
CA ARG A 247 -25.64 -8.38 26.39
C ARG A 247 -26.42 -7.09 26.13
N ALA A 248 -25.73 -6.03 25.72
CA ALA A 248 -26.36 -4.74 25.42
C ALA A 248 -27.38 -4.81 24.27
N TRP A 249 -27.25 -5.80 23.39
CA TRP A 249 -28.12 -6.03 22.24
C TRP A 249 -29.15 -7.14 22.51
N GLY A 250 -29.31 -7.60 23.75
CA GLY A 250 -30.15 -8.76 24.07
C GLY A 250 -29.63 -10.06 23.44
N LEU A 251 -28.34 -10.11 23.11
CA LEU A 251 -27.68 -11.27 22.53
C LEU A 251 -26.96 -12.07 23.62
N TYR A 252 -27.12 -13.38 23.58
CA TYR A 252 -26.56 -14.32 24.55
C TYR A 252 -25.67 -15.35 23.83
N PRO A 253 -24.35 -15.08 23.77
CA PRO A 253 -23.38 -16.02 23.21
C PRO A 253 -23.43 -17.34 23.96
N THR A 254 -23.70 -18.43 23.24
CA THR A 254 -23.81 -19.78 23.82
C THR A 254 -23.05 -20.75 22.94
N TYR A 255 -22.17 -21.55 23.53
CA TYR A 255 -21.52 -22.69 22.86
C TYR A 255 -21.87 -23.98 23.61
N LYS A 256 -21.73 -25.11 22.94
CA LYS A 256 -21.79 -26.44 23.55
C LYS A 256 -20.42 -27.06 23.40
N ASP A 257 -19.83 -27.51 24.51
CA ASP A 257 -18.63 -28.33 24.44
C ASP A 257 -18.98 -29.70 23.86
N GLU A 258 -18.13 -30.21 22.97
CA GLU A 258 -18.18 -31.60 22.54
C GLU A 258 -17.65 -32.51 23.66
N GLN A 259 -17.83 -33.84 23.53
CA GLN A 259 -17.29 -34.81 24.50
C GLN A 259 -15.78 -34.63 24.72
N VAL A 260 -15.06 -34.23 23.67
CA VAL A 260 -13.67 -33.78 23.76
C VAL A 260 -13.64 -32.29 23.43
N PRO A 261 -13.28 -31.40 24.40
CA PRO A 261 -13.28 -29.96 24.17
C PRO A 261 -12.34 -29.57 23.02
N LEU A 262 -12.91 -28.96 21.98
CA LEU A 262 -12.14 -28.38 20.89
C LEU A 262 -11.58 -27.02 21.32
N ARG A 263 -10.39 -26.68 20.82
CA ARG A 263 -9.79 -25.35 21.03
C ARG A 263 -10.67 -24.24 20.44
N ALA A 264 -11.27 -24.47 19.27
CA ALA A 264 -12.20 -23.53 18.67
C ALA A 264 -13.61 -23.78 19.19
N LYS A 265 -14.21 -22.77 19.84
CA LYS A 265 -15.58 -22.81 20.37
C LYS A 265 -16.55 -22.12 19.42
N HIS A 266 -17.51 -22.87 18.90
CA HIS A 266 -18.58 -22.37 18.04
C HIS A 266 -19.66 -21.67 18.88
N THR A 267 -19.62 -20.34 18.91
CA THR A 267 -20.45 -19.54 19.79
C THR A 267 -21.62 -18.93 19.02
N ARG A 268 -22.84 -19.42 19.31
CA ARG A 268 -24.09 -18.94 18.70
C ARG A 268 -24.65 -17.75 19.45
N LEU A 269 -25.03 -16.71 18.72
CA LEU A 269 -25.54 -15.45 19.26
C LEU A 269 -27.07 -15.49 19.29
N TYR A 270 -27.65 -16.04 20.36
CA TYR A 270 -29.11 -16.10 20.49
C TYR A 270 -29.70 -14.76 20.93
N PHE A 271 -30.79 -14.34 20.29
CA PHE A 271 -31.57 -13.17 20.68
C PHE A 271 -32.77 -13.54 21.56
N GLY A 272 -33.07 -12.71 22.56
CA GLY A 272 -34.19 -12.89 23.47
C GLY A 272 -33.77 -12.69 24.91
N GLU A 273 -34.18 -13.60 25.80
CA GLU A 273 -33.85 -13.53 27.23
C GLU A 273 -32.66 -14.44 27.61
N LYS A 274 -32.04 -14.11 28.75
CA LYS A 274 -31.08 -15.00 29.40
C LYS A 274 -31.77 -16.34 29.69
N ALA A 275 -31.04 -17.44 29.56
CA ALA A 275 -31.64 -18.76 29.70
C ALA A 275 -31.97 -18.95 31.17
N ASP A 276 -33.23 -19.27 31.44
CA ASP A 276 -33.72 -19.64 32.74
C ASP A 276 -34.31 -21.06 32.64
N GLY A 277 -33.49 -22.06 32.96
CA GLY A 277 -33.90 -23.47 32.92
C GLY A 277 -34.43 -23.99 31.56
N ASN A 278 -35.43 -24.87 31.63
CA ASN A 278 -35.90 -25.74 30.54
C ASN A 278 -36.67 -25.05 29.39
N ARG A 279 -36.97 -23.75 29.46
CA ARG A 279 -37.64 -23.02 28.37
C ARG A 279 -36.66 -22.18 27.55
N ARG A 280 -36.59 -22.44 26.24
CA ARG A 280 -35.76 -21.71 25.28
C ARG A 280 -36.61 -20.83 24.37
N ASN A 281 -37.15 -19.73 24.88
CA ASN A 281 -37.71 -18.67 24.04
C ASN A 281 -36.58 -17.81 23.46
N ARG A 282 -35.76 -18.41 22.59
CA ARG A 282 -34.60 -17.76 22.00
C ARG A 282 -34.59 -17.94 20.50
N ASN A 283 -34.44 -16.85 19.78
CA ASN A 283 -34.34 -16.86 18.34
C ASN A 283 -32.88 -16.79 17.93
N LEU A 284 -32.45 -17.75 17.09
CA LEU A 284 -31.11 -17.68 16.51
C LEU A 284 -31.10 -16.69 15.35
N ARG A 285 -32.00 -16.83 14.37
CA ARG A 285 -32.03 -15.95 13.19
C ARG A 285 -33.18 -14.95 13.19
N LYS A 286 -34.36 -15.36 13.65
CA LYS A 286 -35.57 -14.52 13.64
C LYS A 286 -35.38 -13.33 14.57
N GLU A 287 -35.66 -12.12 14.08
CA GLU A 287 -35.59 -10.87 14.86
C GLU A 287 -34.22 -10.61 15.52
N ASN A 288 -33.17 -11.34 15.15
CA ASN A 288 -31.86 -11.19 15.74
C ASN A 288 -31.24 -9.87 15.25
N PRO A 289 -30.99 -8.88 16.13
CA PRO A 289 -30.53 -7.56 15.70
C PRO A 289 -29.19 -7.63 14.98
N PHE A 290 -28.26 -8.48 15.42
CA PHE A 290 -26.98 -8.67 14.74
C PHE A 290 -27.18 -9.27 13.34
N TRP A 291 -28.00 -10.32 13.20
CA TRP A 291 -28.23 -10.94 11.90
C TRP A 291 -28.98 -10.01 10.93
N ASN A 292 -29.91 -9.20 11.46
CA ASN A 292 -30.59 -8.17 10.69
C ASN A 292 -29.59 -7.16 10.13
N VAL A 293 -28.61 -6.71 10.90
CA VAL A 293 -27.56 -5.81 10.41
C VAL A 293 -26.72 -6.50 9.33
N VAL A 294 -26.31 -7.76 9.54
CA VAL A 294 -25.52 -8.52 8.56
C VAL A 294 -26.23 -8.61 7.20
N LEU A 295 -27.54 -8.90 7.20
CA LEU A 295 -28.33 -9.05 5.98
C LEU A 295 -28.70 -7.71 5.34
N ASN A 296 -29.25 -6.78 6.11
CA ASN A 296 -29.79 -5.51 5.58
C ASN A 296 -28.68 -4.56 5.13
N LEU A 297 -27.56 -4.50 5.85
CA LEU A 297 -26.39 -3.71 5.46
C LEU A 297 -25.43 -4.47 4.53
N LYS A 298 -25.82 -5.65 4.05
CA LYS A 298 -25.10 -6.41 3.01
C LYS A 298 -23.69 -6.83 3.40
N PHE A 299 -23.45 -7.21 4.66
CA PHE A 299 -22.21 -7.89 5.07
C PHE A 299 -22.14 -9.34 4.57
N LYS A 300 -23.28 -9.88 4.14
CA LYS A 300 -23.40 -11.13 3.39
C LYS A 300 -23.94 -10.81 1.99
N ARG A 301 -23.32 -11.36 0.95
CA ARG A 301 -23.77 -11.19 -0.44
C ARG A 301 -25.07 -11.95 -0.68
N ASP A 302 -25.99 -11.34 -1.42
CA ASP A 302 -27.26 -11.97 -1.79
C ASP A 302 -27.06 -13.09 -2.82
N LEU A 303 -26.09 -12.91 -3.74
CA LEU A 303 -25.85 -13.82 -4.88
C LEU A 303 -25.34 -15.20 -4.46
N ASP A 304 -24.26 -15.26 -3.69
CA ASP A 304 -23.54 -16.50 -3.35
C ASP A 304 -23.46 -16.75 -1.84
N GLY A 305 -23.98 -15.82 -1.03
CA GLY A 305 -23.93 -15.93 0.43
C GLY A 305 -22.54 -15.73 1.04
N GLU A 306 -21.54 -15.32 0.27
CA GLU A 306 -20.21 -15.05 0.81
C GLU A 306 -20.17 -13.78 1.68
N LYS A 307 -19.20 -13.74 2.57
CA LYS A 307 -18.92 -12.55 3.39
C LYS A 307 -18.41 -11.39 2.52
N GLN A 308 -18.75 -10.17 2.88
CA GLN A 308 -18.18 -8.97 2.28
C GLN A 308 -18.15 -7.79 3.25
N VAL A 309 -17.30 -6.81 2.94
CA VAL A 309 -17.31 -5.51 3.61
C VAL A 309 -18.00 -4.51 2.69
N PRO A 310 -19.18 -3.98 3.08
CA PRO A 310 -19.89 -2.96 2.30
C PRO A 310 -19.03 -1.72 2.09
N SER A 311 -19.16 -1.08 0.92
CA SER A 311 -18.34 0.08 0.55
C SER A 311 -18.57 1.31 1.44
N PHE A 312 -19.76 1.45 2.04
CA PHE A 312 -20.04 2.55 2.99
C PHE A 312 -19.12 2.51 4.21
N MET A 313 -18.62 1.32 4.60
CA MET A 313 -17.67 1.19 5.71
C MET A 313 -16.35 1.95 5.46
N TRP A 314 -16.04 2.30 4.21
CA TRP A 314 -14.82 3.07 3.88
C TRP A 314 -14.94 4.56 4.20
N SER A 315 -16.17 5.04 4.36
CA SER A 315 -16.52 6.44 4.65
C SER A 315 -17.44 6.54 5.86
N GLU A 316 -17.48 5.51 6.71
CA GLU A 316 -18.24 5.54 7.95
C GLU A 316 -17.56 6.43 9.01
N ASP A 317 -18.25 6.76 10.10
CA ASP A 317 -17.67 7.49 11.21
C ASP A 317 -16.35 6.83 11.69
N ILE A 318 -15.36 7.67 12.03
CA ILE A 318 -14.00 7.22 12.34
C ILE A 318 -14.01 6.13 13.42
N GLN A 319 -14.74 6.34 14.52
CA GLN A 319 -14.77 5.41 15.65
C GLN A 319 -15.41 4.07 15.27
N ILE A 320 -16.44 4.09 14.40
CA ILE A 320 -17.08 2.87 13.88
C ILE A 320 -16.11 2.07 13.02
N ARG A 321 -15.35 2.74 12.14
CA ARG A 321 -14.29 2.08 11.34
C ARG A 321 -13.21 1.47 12.21
N GLU A 322 -12.83 2.13 13.31
CA GLU A 322 -11.84 1.63 14.25
C GLU A 322 -12.35 0.40 15.01
N ALA A 323 -13.57 0.46 15.56
CA ALA A 323 -14.19 -0.65 16.26
C ALA A 323 -14.39 -1.86 15.34
N PHE A 324 -14.85 -1.63 14.10
CA PHE A 324 -14.98 -2.66 13.08
C PHE A 324 -13.64 -3.33 12.75
N LEU A 325 -12.59 -2.54 12.48
CA LEU A 325 -11.28 -3.10 12.18
C LEU A 325 -10.71 -3.85 13.40
N ALA A 326 -10.97 -3.38 14.61
CA ALA A 326 -10.56 -4.07 15.84
C ALA A 326 -11.22 -5.45 15.99
N GLY A 327 -12.51 -5.59 15.68
CA GLY A 327 -13.20 -6.89 15.68
C GLY A 327 -12.56 -7.88 14.71
N LEU A 328 -12.22 -7.40 13.51
CA LEU A 328 -11.55 -8.23 12.50
C LEU A 328 -10.11 -8.60 12.88
N ILE A 329 -9.45 -7.78 13.69
CA ILE A 329 -8.14 -8.09 14.27
C ILE A 329 -8.31 -9.13 15.39
N ASP A 330 -9.34 -9.00 16.22
CA ASP A 330 -9.64 -9.94 17.31
C ASP A 330 -9.93 -11.36 16.83
N SER A 331 -10.47 -11.55 15.63
CA SER A 331 -10.58 -12.86 14.97
C SER A 331 -9.23 -13.31 14.41
N ASP A 332 -8.88 -12.83 13.21
CA ASP A 332 -7.81 -13.38 12.37
C ASP A 332 -6.50 -12.57 12.42
N GLY A 333 -6.43 -11.55 13.26
CA GLY A 333 -5.31 -10.63 13.34
C GLY A 333 -4.16 -11.12 14.20
N TYR A 334 -2.94 -10.95 13.71
CA TYR A 334 -1.70 -11.11 14.49
C TYR A 334 -0.99 -9.76 14.67
N VAL A 335 -0.81 -9.33 15.92
CA VAL A 335 -0.29 -8.01 16.30
C VAL A 335 1.17 -8.09 16.75
N VAL A 336 2.03 -7.23 16.19
CA VAL A 336 3.46 -7.13 16.52
C VAL A 336 3.86 -5.69 16.79
N LYS A 337 4.60 -5.45 17.88
CA LYS A 337 5.22 -4.15 18.15
C LYS A 337 6.48 -3.99 17.29
N ARG A 338 6.68 -2.80 16.72
CA ARG A 338 7.85 -2.49 15.87
C ARG A 338 8.88 -1.68 16.66
N ASN A 339 10.14 -1.83 16.31
CA ASN A 339 11.26 -1.08 16.91
C ASN A 339 11.36 0.37 16.39
N GLU A 340 10.32 0.91 15.75
CA GLU A 340 10.32 2.25 15.12
C GLU A 340 9.75 3.35 16.04
N GLY A 341 9.32 2.98 17.25
CA GLY A 341 8.73 3.89 18.24
C GLY A 341 7.85 3.14 19.25
N PRO A 342 7.49 3.77 20.38
CA PRO A 342 6.64 3.15 21.41
C PRO A 342 5.22 2.84 20.90
N ASP A 343 4.75 3.61 19.91
CA ASP A 343 3.42 3.56 19.31
C ASP A 343 3.37 2.84 17.96
N ALA A 344 4.48 2.27 17.50
CA ALA A 344 4.58 1.66 16.18
C ALA A 344 4.15 0.18 16.21
N TYR A 345 3.07 -0.15 15.52
CA TYR A 345 2.53 -1.51 15.43
C TYR A 345 2.43 -2.00 14.00
N LYS A 346 2.43 -3.33 13.86
CA LYS A 346 2.08 -4.04 12.63
C LYS A 346 1.04 -5.09 12.95
N VAL A 347 0.01 -5.16 12.11
CA VAL A 347 -1.00 -6.22 12.16
C VAL A 347 -0.97 -6.99 10.84
N SER A 348 -1.13 -8.31 10.92
CA SER A 348 -1.34 -9.15 9.74
C SER A 348 -2.66 -9.89 9.89
N ILE A 349 -3.56 -9.74 8.91
CA ILE A 349 -4.84 -10.44 8.83
C ILE A 349 -4.80 -11.30 7.56
N GLN A 350 -5.04 -12.60 7.70
CA GLN A 350 -5.07 -13.54 6.58
C GLN A 350 -6.52 -13.81 6.18
N THR A 351 -6.82 -13.85 4.88
CA THR A 351 -8.17 -14.21 4.40
C THR A 351 -8.10 -14.91 3.05
N ILE A 352 -9.08 -15.76 2.76
CA ILE A 352 -9.28 -16.35 1.43
C ILE A 352 -10.21 -15.51 0.55
N TYR A 353 -10.96 -14.57 1.15
CA TYR A 353 -12.01 -13.81 0.48
C TYR A 353 -11.47 -12.49 -0.08
N PRO A 354 -11.53 -12.25 -1.40
CA PRO A 354 -11.13 -10.98 -2.00
C PRO A 354 -11.94 -9.79 -1.46
N SER A 355 -13.23 -9.99 -1.16
CA SER A 355 -14.12 -8.96 -0.60
C SER A 355 -13.66 -8.48 0.78
N ILE A 356 -13.17 -9.39 1.63
CA ILE A 356 -12.65 -9.06 2.97
C ILE A 356 -11.29 -8.37 2.85
N MET A 357 -10.43 -8.87 1.97
CA MET A 357 -9.15 -8.22 1.64
C MET A 357 -9.36 -6.78 1.16
N ASN A 358 -10.33 -6.55 0.27
CA ASN A 358 -10.74 -5.22 -0.18
C ASN A 358 -11.19 -4.33 1.00
N GLY A 359 -12.07 -4.87 1.85
CA GLY A 359 -12.55 -4.18 3.05
C GLY A 359 -11.43 -3.73 3.98
N ILE A 360 -10.52 -4.66 4.33
CA ILE A 360 -9.36 -4.38 5.20
C ILE A 360 -8.55 -3.22 4.64
N VAL A 361 -8.22 -3.26 3.34
CA VAL A 361 -7.37 -2.25 2.72
C VAL A 361 -8.05 -0.89 2.68
N HIS A 362 -9.31 -0.83 2.26
CA HIS A 362 -10.01 0.45 2.13
C HIS A 362 -10.34 1.08 3.48
N VAL A 363 -10.78 0.30 4.48
CA VAL A 363 -11.03 0.80 5.84
C VAL A 363 -9.72 1.29 6.47
N SER A 364 -8.64 0.50 6.40
CA SER A 364 -7.33 0.91 6.94
C SER A 364 -6.81 2.20 6.31
N ARG A 365 -6.85 2.31 4.97
CA ARG A 365 -6.41 3.52 4.26
C ARG A 365 -7.28 4.72 4.59
N SER A 366 -8.59 4.53 4.74
CA SER A 366 -9.51 5.59 5.14
C SER A 366 -9.21 6.15 6.53
N LEU A 367 -8.62 5.34 7.43
CA LEU A 367 -8.14 5.77 8.74
C LEU A 367 -6.74 6.42 8.69
N GLY A 368 -6.12 6.53 7.52
CA GLY A 368 -4.76 7.04 7.38
C GLY A 368 -3.68 6.02 7.77
N ILE A 369 -3.98 4.72 7.65
CA ILE A 369 -3.06 3.64 7.99
C ILE A 369 -2.49 3.01 6.72
N ALA A 370 -1.18 2.73 6.72
CA ALA A 370 -0.53 2.11 5.58
C ALA A 370 -0.87 0.61 5.52
N THR A 371 -1.36 0.16 4.36
CA THR A 371 -1.73 -1.25 4.14
C THR A 371 -1.14 -1.78 2.84
N THR A 372 -0.58 -2.98 2.93
CA THR A 372 -0.03 -3.74 1.80
C THR A 372 -0.57 -5.17 1.81
N VAL A 373 -0.80 -5.75 0.64
CA VAL A 373 -1.25 -7.14 0.50
C VAL A 373 -0.12 -7.98 -0.07
N THR A 374 0.10 -9.15 0.51
CA THR A 374 0.89 -10.23 -0.11
C THR A 374 0.04 -11.48 -0.27
N THR A 375 0.50 -12.45 -1.05
CA THR A 375 -0.28 -13.66 -1.34
C THR A 375 0.52 -14.93 -1.12
N ARG A 376 -0.19 -15.98 -0.71
CA ARG A 376 0.34 -17.35 -0.60
C ARG A 376 -0.44 -18.28 -1.53
N SER A 377 0.29 -19.11 -2.26
CA SER A 377 -0.27 -20.14 -3.14
C SER A 377 -1.04 -21.18 -2.33
N ALA A 378 -2.07 -21.75 -2.95
CA ALA A 378 -2.67 -22.97 -2.46
C ALA A 378 -1.61 -24.09 -2.38
N ARG A 379 -1.69 -24.90 -1.34
CA ARG A 379 -0.73 -25.98 -1.08
C ARG A 379 -1.32 -27.02 -0.15
N THR A 380 -0.89 -28.26 -0.30
CA THR A 380 -1.16 -29.31 0.69
C THR A 380 -0.10 -29.24 1.77
N GLU A 381 -0.51 -29.11 3.02
CA GLU A 381 0.36 -29.09 4.19
C GLU A 381 -0.07 -30.16 5.18
N THR A 382 0.88 -30.70 5.95
CA THR A 382 0.56 -31.61 7.05
C THR A 382 0.54 -30.81 8.34
N ILE A 383 -0.65 -30.64 8.93
CA ILE A 383 -0.85 -29.94 10.20
C ILE A 383 -1.31 -30.98 11.22
N GLU A 384 -0.55 -31.14 12.31
CA GLU A 384 -0.85 -32.11 13.37
C GLU A 384 -1.09 -33.54 12.82
N GLY A 385 -0.26 -33.96 11.87
CA GLY A 385 -0.36 -35.28 11.23
C GLY A 385 -1.46 -35.42 10.18
N ARG A 386 -2.33 -34.42 10.01
CA ARG A 386 -3.41 -34.43 9.00
C ARG A 386 -2.99 -33.66 7.75
N LYS A 387 -3.23 -34.24 6.57
CA LYS A 387 -3.06 -33.53 5.30
C LYS A 387 -4.23 -32.56 5.11
N VAL A 388 -3.92 -31.29 5.00
CA VAL A 388 -4.90 -30.21 4.80
C VAL A 388 -4.57 -29.51 3.48
N ASN A 389 -5.60 -29.29 2.67
CA ASN A 389 -5.49 -28.48 1.46
C ASN A 389 -5.71 -27.02 1.82
N CYS A 390 -4.63 -26.25 1.91
CA CYS A 390 -4.68 -24.81 2.12
C CYS A 390 -5.06 -24.11 0.81
N HIS A 391 -6.04 -23.22 0.89
CA HIS A 391 -6.43 -22.36 -0.23
C HIS A 391 -5.40 -21.24 -0.48
N PHE A 392 -5.55 -20.56 -1.62
CA PHE A 392 -4.83 -19.32 -1.88
C PHE A 392 -5.27 -18.25 -0.87
N THR A 393 -4.32 -17.55 -0.26
CA THR A 393 -4.63 -16.55 0.77
C THR A 393 -4.07 -15.18 0.44
N TYR A 394 -4.79 -14.18 0.93
CA TYR A 394 -4.39 -12.79 0.97
C TYR A 394 -3.92 -12.45 2.38
N ASP A 395 -2.66 -12.05 2.51
CA ASP A 395 -2.06 -11.61 3.76
C ASP A 395 -2.06 -10.07 3.75
N CYS A 396 -3.02 -9.48 4.47
CA CYS A 396 -3.16 -8.04 4.62
C CYS A 396 -2.27 -7.55 5.76
N HIS A 397 -1.22 -6.79 5.43
CA HIS A 397 -0.33 -6.18 6.42
C HIS A 397 -0.67 -4.71 6.61
N ILE A 398 -1.08 -4.37 7.84
CA ILE A 398 -1.43 -3.02 8.28
C ILE A 398 -0.29 -2.53 9.16
N ALA A 399 0.26 -1.36 8.89
CA ALA A 399 1.32 -0.76 9.70
C ALA A 399 0.99 0.71 9.99
N GLY A 400 1.12 1.10 11.24
CA GLY A 400 0.74 2.42 11.69
C GLY A 400 1.28 2.76 13.07
N ARG A 401 1.07 4.02 13.43
CA ARG A 401 1.42 4.63 14.72
C ARG A 401 0.15 4.83 15.56
N SER A 402 -0.06 6.01 16.14
CA SER A 402 -1.26 6.32 16.92
C SER A 402 -2.60 5.98 16.25
N PRO A 403 -2.82 6.13 14.92
CA PRO A 403 -4.06 5.64 14.29
C PRO A 403 -4.30 4.14 14.45
N LEU A 404 -3.26 3.30 14.31
CA LEU A 404 -3.38 1.86 14.46
C LEU A 404 -3.44 1.46 15.93
N GLN A 405 -2.68 2.13 16.80
CA GLN A 405 -2.78 1.92 18.24
C GLN A 405 -4.20 2.22 18.74
N ASN A 406 -4.85 3.26 18.22
CA ASN A 406 -6.22 3.58 18.59
C ASN A 406 -7.19 2.46 18.19
N VAL A 407 -7.05 1.89 16.99
CA VAL A 407 -7.80 0.67 16.57
C VAL A 407 -7.56 -0.47 17.55
N LEU A 408 -6.30 -0.74 17.91
CA LEU A 408 -5.95 -1.80 18.85
C LEU A 408 -6.50 -1.56 20.27
N SER A 409 -6.92 -0.34 20.61
CA SER A 409 -7.57 -0.07 21.90
C SER A 409 -9.01 -0.56 21.99
N TYR A 410 -9.67 -0.74 20.84
CA TYR A 410 -11.01 -1.33 20.75
C TYR A 410 -10.99 -2.87 20.80
N CYS A 411 -9.82 -3.51 20.58
CA CYS A 411 -9.67 -4.96 20.64
C CYS A 411 -9.97 -5.49 22.06
N ARG A 412 -10.41 -6.75 22.15
CA ARG A 412 -10.79 -7.44 23.39
C ARG A 412 -10.01 -8.70 23.64
N SER A 413 -9.34 -9.23 22.62
CA SER A 413 -8.34 -10.28 22.82
C SER A 413 -7.18 -9.75 23.67
N GLY A 414 -6.83 -10.49 24.73
CA GLY A 414 -5.81 -10.06 25.70
C GLY A 414 -4.44 -9.82 25.08
N HIS A 415 -4.07 -10.59 24.04
CA HIS A 415 -2.78 -10.47 23.38
C HIS A 415 -2.75 -9.41 22.26
N LYS A 416 -3.92 -8.92 21.81
CA LYS A 416 -4.05 -7.97 20.69
C LYS A 416 -4.35 -6.54 21.17
N ARG A 417 -5.07 -6.41 22.28
CA ARG A 417 -5.46 -5.10 22.86
C ARG A 417 -4.25 -4.26 23.26
N ARG A 418 -4.32 -2.95 22.99
CA ARG A 418 -3.30 -1.95 23.39
C ARG A 418 -3.98 -0.76 24.11
N PRO A 419 -3.26 -0.02 24.96
CA PRO A 419 -3.81 1.21 25.52
C PRO A 419 -4.08 2.23 24.39
N ALA A 420 -5.14 3.02 24.55
CA ALA A 420 -5.42 4.14 23.67
C ALA A 420 -4.24 5.14 23.70
N PRO A 421 -3.85 5.71 22.56
CA PRO A 421 -2.81 6.75 22.53
C PRO A 421 -3.36 8.09 23.03
N ASP A 422 -2.52 8.93 23.61
CA ASP A 422 -2.92 10.27 24.11
C ASP A 422 -3.43 11.18 22.98
N LYS A 423 -2.84 11.05 21.79
CA LYS A 423 -3.22 11.83 20.61
C LYS A 423 -3.16 10.99 19.34
N VAL A 424 -4.27 10.97 18.60
CA VAL A 424 -4.35 10.33 17.29
C VAL A 424 -4.05 11.35 16.21
N LYS A 425 -2.99 11.13 15.42
CA LYS A 425 -2.61 11.99 14.30
C LYS A 425 -2.80 11.25 12.97
N ARG A 426 -3.75 11.70 12.15
CA ARG A 426 -4.05 11.10 10.84
C ARG A 426 -3.37 11.90 9.72
N ASP A 427 -2.07 11.69 9.55
CA ASP A 427 -1.32 12.30 8.45
C ASP A 427 -1.53 11.54 7.13
N PRO A 428 -1.40 12.21 5.97
CA PRO A 428 -1.32 11.54 4.69
C PRO A 428 -0.16 10.53 4.62
N ILE A 429 -0.36 9.44 3.89
CA ILE A 429 0.66 8.42 3.69
C ILE A 429 1.31 8.60 2.32
N TYR A 430 2.63 8.73 2.33
CA TYR A 430 3.43 9.01 1.14
C TYR A 430 4.00 7.74 0.52
N PHE A 431 4.01 7.68 -0.82
CA PHE A 431 4.55 6.53 -1.55
C PHE A 431 5.21 6.97 -2.87
N GLY A 432 6.29 6.26 -3.24
CA GLY A 432 7.01 6.53 -4.48
C GLY A 432 6.23 5.95 -5.66
N PHE A 433 6.40 6.53 -6.84
CA PHE A 433 5.63 6.15 -8.03
C PHE A 433 6.49 6.08 -9.30
N SER A 434 5.92 5.44 -10.32
CA SER A 434 6.40 5.40 -11.71
C SER A 434 5.26 5.78 -12.66
N GLU A 435 5.65 6.30 -13.81
CA GLU A 435 4.81 6.69 -14.94
C GLU A 435 5.06 5.74 -16.12
N GLU A 436 4.01 5.28 -16.78
CA GLU A 436 4.09 4.47 -17.99
C GLU A 436 3.08 4.99 -19.03
N LYS A 437 3.50 5.15 -20.28
CA LYS A 437 2.62 5.61 -21.38
C LYS A 437 1.65 4.48 -21.74
N CYS A 438 0.35 4.76 -21.84
CA CYS A 438 -0.69 3.77 -22.13
C CYS A 438 -1.12 3.76 -23.61
N GLY A 439 -1.45 4.93 -24.15
CA GLY A 439 -2.10 5.09 -25.45
C GLY A 439 -3.13 6.23 -25.44
N GLN A 440 -3.78 6.49 -26.58
CA GLN A 440 -4.93 7.40 -26.63
C GLN A 440 -6.13 6.76 -25.95
N GLN A 441 -6.86 7.53 -25.15
CA GLN A 441 -8.05 7.09 -24.44
C GLN A 441 -9.02 8.26 -24.29
N VAL A 442 -10.31 7.93 -24.10
CA VAL A 442 -11.32 8.91 -23.70
C VAL A 442 -11.03 9.37 -22.27
N VAL A 443 -10.91 10.69 -22.10
CA VAL A 443 -10.57 11.31 -20.84
C VAL A 443 -11.60 12.35 -20.43
N TYR A 444 -11.74 12.52 -19.11
CA TYR A 444 -12.64 13.48 -18.49
C TYR A 444 -11.88 14.39 -17.52
N GLY A 445 -12.16 15.68 -17.57
CA GLY A 445 -11.60 16.69 -16.68
C GLY A 445 -12.70 17.25 -15.79
N ILE A 446 -12.39 17.47 -14.52
CA ILE A 446 -13.29 18.14 -13.58
C ILE A 446 -12.60 19.38 -13.09
N THR A 447 -13.27 20.52 -13.22
CA THR A 447 -12.88 21.77 -12.59
C THR A 447 -13.84 22.02 -11.42
N THR A 448 -13.28 22.47 -10.31
CA THR A 448 -14.03 22.77 -9.10
C THR A 448 -13.90 24.24 -8.75
N GLU A 449 -14.84 24.74 -7.96
CA GLU A 449 -14.93 26.16 -7.59
C GLU A 449 -13.70 26.64 -6.82
N SER A 450 -13.23 25.87 -5.84
CA SER A 450 -12.06 26.25 -5.05
C SER A 450 -10.73 25.76 -5.62
N GLY A 451 -10.75 24.91 -6.66
CA GLY A 451 -9.55 24.29 -7.24
C GLY A 451 -8.76 23.39 -6.28
N LYS A 452 -9.36 23.02 -5.14
CA LYS A 452 -8.74 22.15 -4.12
C LYS A 452 -8.42 20.77 -4.69
N ASN A 453 -7.49 20.09 -4.03
CA ASN A 453 -7.18 18.70 -4.36
C ASN A 453 -8.36 17.79 -4.00
N ILE A 454 -8.81 17.01 -4.98
CA ILE A 454 -9.91 16.05 -4.85
C ILE A 454 -9.38 14.65 -4.47
N VAL A 455 -10.28 13.78 -4.01
CA VAL A 455 -9.96 12.42 -3.56
C VAL A 455 -10.55 11.38 -4.51
N LEU A 456 -9.72 10.43 -4.97
CA LEU A 456 -10.18 9.28 -5.75
C LEU A 456 -10.75 8.16 -4.85
N GLU A 457 -11.49 7.18 -5.39
CA GLU A 457 -12.04 6.04 -4.61
C GLU A 457 -10.96 5.28 -3.81
N ASN A 458 -9.74 5.21 -4.35
CA ASN A 458 -8.59 4.58 -3.71
C ASN A 458 -7.83 5.50 -2.73
N LYS A 459 -8.43 6.65 -2.38
CA LYS A 459 -7.98 7.67 -1.42
C LYS A 459 -6.79 8.52 -1.90
N LEU A 460 -6.38 8.38 -3.15
CA LEU A 460 -5.35 9.24 -3.73
C LEU A 460 -5.82 10.68 -3.81
N THR A 461 -4.93 11.58 -3.40
CA THR A 461 -5.11 13.02 -3.54
C THR A 461 -4.59 13.45 -4.90
N VAL A 462 -5.44 14.08 -5.70
CA VAL A 462 -5.11 14.55 -7.06
C VAL A 462 -5.60 15.99 -7.25
N HIS A 463 -4.98 16.74 -8.15
CA HIS A 463 -5.46 18.07 -8.49
C HIS A 463 -6.78 17.99 -9.29
N ALA A 464 -7.66 18.96 -9.08
CA ALA A 464 -8.70 19.25 -10.08
C ALA A 464 -8.04 19.67 -11.41
N CYS A 465 -8.73 19.46 -12.53
CA CYS A 465 -8.24 19.89 -13.85
C CYS A 465 -8.40 21.40 -14.01
N GLY A 466 -7.40 22.05 -14.60
CA GLY A 466 -7.46 23.43 -15.07
C GLY A 466 -7.36 23.51 -16.60
N GLU A 467 -7.21 24.73 -17.13
CA GLU A 467 -7.15 25.00 -18.58
C GLU A 467 -6.06 24.19 -19.31
N HIS A 468 -4.91 24.01 -18.66
CA HIS A 468 -3.78 23.22 -19.18
C HIS A 468 -4.14 21.76 -19.49
N CYS A 469 -5.24 21.24 -18.96
CA CYS A 469 -5.70 19.87 -19.21
C CYS A 469 -6.61 19.74 -20.44
N ILE A 470 -7.14 20.83 -20.99
CA ILE A 470 -8.25 20.80 -21.97
C ILE A 470 -7.81 20.23 -23.32
N LYS A 471 -6.57 20.48 -23.74
CA LYS A 471 -6.01 19.99 -25.01
C LYS A 471 -4.78 19.13 -24.77
N GLU A 472 -4.55 18.16 -25.65
CA GLU A 472 -3.32 17.37 -25.67
C GLU A 472 -2.09 18.28 -25.60
N GLN A 473 -1.16 17.94 -24.71
CA GLN A 473 0.06 18.70 -24.51
C GLN A 473 1.26 17.88 -24.96
N PRO A 474 2.22 18.47 -25.70
CA PRO A 474 3.43 17.78 -26.06
C PRO A 474 4.28 17.45 -24.84
N LYS A 475 4.91 16.27 -24.86
CA LYS A 475 5.98 15.88 -23.93
C LYS A 475 7.32 16.03 -24.63
N PHE A 476 8.01 17.15 -24.37
CA PHE A 476 9.27 17.52 -25.05
C PHE A 476 10.49 16.71 -24.60
N THR A 477 10.43 16.12 -23.41
CA THR A 477 11.53 15.35 -22.85
C THR A 477 11.25 13.85 -22.98
N THR A 478 12.14 13.14 -23.68
CA THR A 478 12.14 11.68 -23.79
C THR A 478 13.26 11.05 -22.96
N THR A 479 14.18 11.87 -22.46
CA THR A 479 15.34 11.48 -21.67
C THR A 479 14.91 11.02 -20.28
N LYS A 480 14.77 9.70 -20.15
CA LYS A 480 14.56 9.03 -18.86
C LYS A 480 15.77 9.31 -17.96
N SER A 481 15.67 10.31 -17.08
CA SER A 481 16.60 10.49 -15.96
C SER A 481 16.65 9.23 -15.06
N LEU A 482 15.61 8.39 -15.16
CA LEU A 482 15.52 7.09 -14.53
C LEU A 482 16.42 6.06 -15.21
N LYS A 483 17.50 5.69 -14.52
CA LYS A 483 18.39 4.58 -14.87
C LYS A 483 17.61 3.24 -14.89
N HIS A 484 18.01 2.32 -15.78
CA HIS A 484 17.39 0.99 -15.96
C HIS A 484 18.39 -0.11 -15.58
N CYS A 485 17.89 -1.21 -15.03
CA CYS A 485 18.71 -2.37 -14.68
C CYS A 485 18.69 -3.39 -15.82
N ILE A 486 19.85 -3.83 -16.30
CA ILE A 486 19.89 -4.88 -17.35
C ILE A 486 19.47 -6.26 -16.82
N ALA A 487 19.67 -6.53 -15.53
CA ALA A 487 19.43 -7.85 -14.95
C ALA A 487 17.99 -8.08 -14.44
N CYS A 488 17.17 -7.03 -14.31
CA CYS A 488 15.79 -7.14 -13.82
C CYS A 488 14.91 -5.97 -14.31
N PRO A 489 13.57 -6.07 -14.25
CA PRO A 489 12.65 -5.05 -14.76
C PRO A 489 12.66 -3.70 -14.01
N ARG A 490 13.56 -3.49 -13.03
CA ARG A 490 13.54 -2.30 -12.17
C ARG A 490 14.06 -1.06 -12.88
N LYS A 491 13.29 0.02 -12.77
CA LYS A 491 13.60 1.36 -13.29
C LYS A 491 13.63 2.36 -12.14
N GLY A 492 14.53 3.33 -12.18
CA GLY A 492 14.51 4.46 -11.26
C GLY A 492 14.66 4.08 -9.79
N VAL A 493 15.55 3.12 -9.48
CA VAL A 493 15.96 2.83 -8.10
C VAL A 493 17.08 3.77 -7.65
N ARG A 494 17.24 3.93 -6.33
CA ARG A 494 18.21 4.87 -5.72
C ARG A 494 19.67 4.61 -6.14
N TYR A 495 20.07 3.34 -6.26
CA TYR A 495 21.47 2.98 -6.53
C TYR A 495 21.61 2.09 -7.76
N PHE A 496 22.54 2.47 -8.63
CA PHE A 496 22.98 1.70 -9.80
C PHE A 496 24.49 1.57 -9.78
N TYR A 497 24.96 0.39 -10.14
CA TYR A 497 26.37 0.05 -10.26
C TYR A 497 26.66 -0.36 -11.70
N LYS A 498 27.93 -0.25 -12.11
CA LYS A 498 28.39 -0.86 -13.34
C LYS A 498 28.23 -2.39 -13.25
N ASP A 499 27.82 -3.01 -14.33
CA ASP A 499 27.81 -4.47 -14.45
C ASP A 499 29.24 -5.01 -14.62
N TRP A 500 29.36 -6.33 -14.78
CA TRP A 500 30.62 -7.03 -15.05
C TRP A 500 31.32 -6.60 -16.35
N SER A 501 30.58 -6.06 -17.33
CA SER A 501 31.18 -5.50 -18.56
C SER A 501 31.67 -4.06 -18.38
N GLY A 502 31.15 -3.33 -17.40
CA GLY A 502 31.42 -1.90 -17.23
C GLY A 502 30.57 -0.99 -18.12
N ASN A 503 29.91 -1.55 -19.12
CA ASN A 503 29.15 -0.83 -20.15
C ASN A 503 27.67 -0.66 -19.77
N HIS A 504 27.16 -1.51 -18.88
CA HIS A 504 25.77 -1.49 -18.49
C HIS A 504 25.59 -1.17 -17.01
N ARG A 505 24.34 -0.95 -16.62
CA ARG A 505 23.97 -0.64 -15.24
C ARG A 505 23.10 -1.75 -14.66
N ILE A 506 23.41 -2.14 -13.43
CA ILE A 506 22.58 -3.03 -12.63
C ILE A 506 22.13 -2.32 -11.35
N CYS A 507 20.89 -2.56 -10.93
CA CYS A 507 20.38 -2.00 -9.69
C CYS A 507 21.19 -2.53 -8.50
N GLY A 508 21.26 -1.76 -7.40
CA GLY A 508 22.02 -2.16 -6.20
C GLY A 508 21.66 -3.52 -5.63
N ARG A 509 20.43 -3.99 -5.87
CA ARG A 509 20.01 -5.34 -5.47
C ARG A 509 20.62 -6.43 -6.36
N CYS A 510 20.55 -6.30 -7.68
CA CYS A 510 21.20 -7.22 -8.61
C CYS A 510 22.72 -7.19 -8.43
N TYR A 511 23.30 -6.01 -8.17
CA TYR A 511 24.70 -5.88 -7.81
C TYR A 511 25.03 -6.62 -6.53
N GLY A 512 24.23 -6.49 -5.47
CA GLY A 512 24.40 -7.26 -4.24
C GLY A 512 24.34 -8.78 -4.49
N ARG A 513 23.31 -9.27 -5.20
CA ARG A 513 23.21 -10.70 -5.57
C ARG A 513 24.44 -11.18 -6.34
N TYR A 514 24.90 -10.40 -7.31
CA TYR A 514 26.08 -10.73 -8.11
C TYR A 514 27.33 -10.72 -7.24
N LYS A 515 27.50 -9.71 -6.38
CA LYS A 515 28.62 -9.59 -5.44
C LYS A 515 28.69 -10.77 -4.47
N PHE A 516 27.56 -11.35 -4.05
CA PHE A 516 27.55 -12.49 -3.14
C PHE A 516 27.61 -13.84 -3.86
N SER A 517 26.82 -14.03 -4.90
CA SER A 517 26.73 -15.32 -5.60
C SER A 517 27.85 -15.53 -6.63
N GLY A 518 28.36 -14.47 -7.25
CA GLY A 518 29.25 -14.53 -8.41
C GLY A 518 28.59 -15.03 -9.69
N TYR A 519 27.30 -15.40 -9.66
CA TYR A 519 26.63 -15.98 -10.81
C TYR A 519 25.83 -14.95 -11.63
N ARG A 520 25.81 -15.16 -12.94
CA ARG A 520 24.92 -14.46 -13.87
C ARG A 520 24.57 -15.34 -15.07
N CYS A 521 23.43 -15.10 -15.69
CA CYS A 521 23.08 -15.75 -16.94
C CYS A 521 23.81 -15.09 -18.12
N LEU A 522 24.42 -15.91 -18.99
CA LEU A 522 25.06 -15.43 -20.21
C LEU A 522 24.06 -14.86 -21.21
N ASN A 523 22.90 -15.53 -21.37
CA ASN A 523 21.88 -15.18 -22.35
C ASN A 523 21.04 -13.99 -21.88
N CYS A 524 20.27 -14.14 -20.80
CA CYS A 524 19.31 -13.09 -20.37
C CYS A 524 19.87 -12.07 -19.36
N LYS A 525 21.18 -12.11 -19.07
CA LYS A 525 21.88 -11.23 -18.10
C LYS A 525 21.27 -11.24 -16.68
N TYR A 526 20.41 -12.21 -16.37
CA TYR A 526 19.77 -12.36 -15.07
C TYR A 526 20.79 -12.71 -13.98
N VAL A 527 20.61 -12.13 -12.78
CA VAL A 527 21.43 -12.45 -11.60
C VAL A 527 20.58 -13.23 -10.60
N PRO A 528 20.83 -14.55 -10.44
CA PRO A 528 20.04 -15.43 -9.60
C PRO A 528 20.19 -15.15 -8.10
N GLU A 529 19.20 -15.57 -7.32
CA GLU A 529 19.27 -15.59 -5.86
C GLU A 529 20.06 -16.81 -5.34
N ALA A 530 20.61 -16.72 -4.12
CA ALA A 530 21.38 -17.81 -3.52
C ALA A 530 20.60 -19.15 -3.47
N ARG A 531 19.29 -19.11 -3.23
CA ARG A 531 18.44 -20.31 -3.25
C ARG A 531 18.33 -20.93 -4.66
N GLU A 532 18.30 -20.09 -5.70
CA GLU A 532 18.21 -20.55 -7.09
C GLU A 532 19.53 -21.23 -7.48
N ILE A 533 20.65 -20.69 -7.03
CA ILE A 533 21.97 -21.33 -7.18
C ILE A 533 22.04 -22.66 -6.44
N LYS A 534 21.57 -22.73 -5.18
CA LYS A 534 21.56 -23.98 -4.42
C LYS A 534 20.76 -25.08 -5.14
N LYS A 535 19.57 -24.73 -5.67
CA LYS A 535 18.76 -25.66 -6.46
C LYS A 535 19.41 -26.05 -7.78
N ALA A 536 20.04 -25.10 -8.48
CA ALA A 536 20.72 -25.40 -9.73
C ALA A 536 21.93 -26.32 -9.50
N LYS A 537 22.71 -26.11 -8.43
CA LYS A 537 23.79 -27.00 -8.02
C LYS A 537 23.31 -28.44 -7.74
N LEU A 538 22.13 -28.60 -7.12
CA LEU A 538 21.53 -29.92 -6.91
C LEU A 538 21.11 -30.63 -8.21
N ARG A 539 20.85 -29.88 -9.28
CA ARG A 539 20.53 -30.46 -10.61
C ARG A 539 21.77 -30.82 -11.42
N GLY A 540 22.93 -30.28 -11.06
CA GLY A 540 24.17 -30.45 -11.82
C GLY A 540 24.36 -29.42 -12.94
N GLU A 541 25.48 -29.53 -13.64
CA GLU A 541 25.82 -28.71 -14.80
C GLU A 541 25.31 -29.36 -16.09
N GLU A 542 24.89 -28.53 -17.04
CA GLU A 542 24.48 -28.95 -18.38
C GLU A 542 25.27 -28.17 -19.44
N LEU A 543 25.35 -28.74 -20.64
CA LEU A 543 25.89 -28.04 -21.81
C LEU A 543 24.82 -27.11 -22.39
N GLY A 544 25.21 -25.87 -22.68
CA GLY A 544 24.34 -24.91 -23.37
C GLY A 544 25.12 -23.98 -24.27
N VAL A 545 24.41 -23.16 -25.04
CA VAL A 545 25.00 -22.26 -26.04
C VAL A 545 25.03 -20.83 -25.50
N SER A 546 26.21 -20.22 -25.53
CA SER A 546 26.41 -18.81 -25.19
C SER A 546 25.77 -17.90 -26.26
N PRO A 547 25.52 -16.61 -25.99
CA PRO A 547 25.07 -15.67 -27.01
C PRO A 547 25.98 -15.59 -28.25
N ASP A 548 27.25 -15.95 -28.10
CA ASP A 548 28.28 -15.88 -29.14
C ASP A 548 28.42 -17.22 -29.90
N GLY A 549 27.48 -18.16 -29.72
CA GLY A 549 27.44 -19.45 -30.42
C GLY A 549 28.35 -20.53 -29.84
N THR A 550 29.08 -20.24 -28.76
CA THR A 550 30.02 -21.20 -28.14
C THR A 550 29.30 -22.15 -27.17
N THR A 551 29.62 -23.44 -27.23
CA THR A 551 29.16 -24.41 -26.24
C THR A 551 29.89 -24.21 -24.91
N VAL A 552 29.13 -24.04 -23.84
CA VAL A 552 29.62 -23.80 -22.48
C VAL A 552 28.88 -24.69 -21.49
N SER A 553 29.62 -25.32 -20.57
CA SER A 553 29.03 -26.04 -19.44
C SER A 553 28.71 -25.07 -18.30
N GLY A 554 27.63 -25.35 -17.56
CA GLY A 554 27.36 -24.68 -16.30
C GLY A 554 25.95 -24.91 -15.79
N LEU A 555 25.60 -24.21 -14.72
CA LEU A 555 24.29 -24.35 -14.09
C LEU A 555 23.18 -23.74 -14.96
N ILE A 556 22.03 -24.40 -15.06
CA ILE A 556 20.91 -23.89 -15.87
C ILE A 556 20.28 -22.64 -15.22
N CYS A 557 20.07 -21.62 -16.03
CA CYS A 557 19.30 -20.44 -15.67
C CYS A 557 17.82 -20.77 -15.59
N GLY A 558 17.24 -20.66 -14.40
CA GLY A 558 15.80 -20.86 -14.21
C GLY A 558 14.89 -19.87 -14.97
N ARG A 559 15.42 -18.81 -15.61
CA ARG A 559 14.64 -17.79 -16.32
C ARG A 559 14.53 -18.05 -17.82
N CYS A 560 15.64 -18.31 -18.50
CA CYS A 560 15.68 -18.48 -19.95
C CYS A 560 16.25 -19.83 -20.40
N LYS A 561 16.49 -20.76 -19.45
CA LYS A 561 17.13 -22.05 -19.69
C LYS A 561 18.55 -22.01 -20.26
N GLY A 562 19.15 -20.82 -20.41
CA GLY A 562 20.57 -20.66 -20.79
C GLY A 562 21.51 -20.94 -19.62
N ILE A 563 22.81 -20.70 -19.80
CA ILE A 563 23.83 -21.07 -18.80
C ILE A 563 24.10 -19.93 -17.80
N LEU A 564 24.24 -20.28 -16.52
CA LEU A 564 24.73 -19.43 -15.45
C LEU A 564 26.26 -19.57 -15.34
N LYS A 565 26.97 -18.49 -15.61
CA LYS A 565 28.42 -18.38 -15.44
C LYS A 565 28.75 -17.88 -14.04
N TYR A 566 29.72 -18.52 -13.40
CA TYR A 566 30.38 -18.01 -12.20
C TYR A 566 31.56 -17.11 -12.62
N ASP A 567 31.56 -15.87 -12.14
CA ASP A 567 32.69 -14.95 -12.31
C ASP A 567 33.47 -14.89 -10.99
N GLU A 568 34.70 -15.41 -10.98
CA GLU A 568 35.60 -15.38 -9.81
C GLU A 568 35.93 -13.94 -9.40
N ILE A 569 36.28 -13.10 -10.38
CA ILE A 569 36.54 -11.68 -10.18
C ILE A 569 35.25 -10.90 -10.40
N ARG A 570 34.76 -10.27 -9.33
CA ARG A 570 33.47 -9.56 -9.32
C ARG A 570 33.66 -8.07 -9.52
N GLY A 571 33.02 -7.52 -10.56
CA GLY A 571 33.01 -6.10 -10.88
C GLY A 571 33.39 -5.86 -12.35
N PRO A 572 33.37 -4.61 -12.81
CA PRO A 572 33.88 -4.28 -14.13
C PRO A 572 35.38 -4.63 -14.18
N ARG A 573 35.79 -5.39 -15.19
CA ARG A 573 37.22 -5.65 -15.43
C ARG A 573 37.92 -4.29 -15.59
N LYS A 574 38.86 -3.97 -14.71
CA LYS A 574 39.80 -2.86 -14.95
C LYS A 574 40.67 -3.32 -16.12
N GLY A 575 40.39 -2.84 -17.33
CA GLY A 575 41.29 -3.02 -18.44
C GLY A 575 42.65 -2.48 -18.02
N HIS A 576 43.65 -3.37 -17.96
CA HIS A 576 45.02 -2.91 -18.06
C HIS A 576 45.14 -2.41 -19.49
N SER A 577 45.13 -1.09 -19.67
CA SER A 577 45.75 -0.49 -20.84
C SER A 577 47.22 -0.89 -20.76
N ILE A 578 47.58 -1.94 -21.51
CA ILE A 578 48.97 -2.23 -21.83
C ILE A 578 49.44 -0.99 -22.60
N ILE A 579 50.19 -0.12 -21.92
CA ILE A 579 50.97 0.90 -22.59
C ILE A 579 52.12 0.12 -23.21
N VAL A 580 52.02 -0.13 -24.51
CA VAL A 580 53.15 -0.59 -25.30
C VAL A 580 53.98 0.65 -25.62
N SER A 581 55.12 0.75 -24.97
CA SER A 581 56.37 1.28 -25.52
C SER A 581 57.52 0.60 -24.80
#